data_AF-A0AAD5Z0Z6-F1
#
_entry.id   AF-A0AAD5Z0Z6-F1
#
_cell.length_a   1.000
_cell.length_b   1.000
_cell.length_c   1.000
_cell.angle_alpha   90.00
_cell.angle_beta   90.00
_cell.angle_gamma   90.00
#
_symmetry.space_group_name_H-M   'P 1'
#
loop_
_entity.id
_entity.type
_entity.pdbx_description
1 polymer ?
#
loop_
_entity_poly.entity_id
_entity_poly.type
_entity_poly.pdbx_seq_one_letter_code
_entity_poly.pdbx_strand_id
1 'polypeptide(L)'
;MSPQTETKASVGFKAGVKDYKLTYYTPEYETKDTDILAAFRVTPQPGVPPEEAGAAVAAESSTGNVFGFKALRALRLEDLRIPPAYSKTFQGPPHGIQSERDKLNKYGRPLLGCTIKPKLGLSAKNYGRACYECLRGGLDFTKEMKM
;
A
#
# COMPACT_ATOMS: atom_id res chain seq x y z
N MET A 1 49.58 9.05 18.25
CA MET A 1 49.20 7.80 17.56
C MET A 1 47.69 7.77 17.43
N SER A 2 47.17 7.83 16.22
CA SER A 2 45.73 7.68 15.99
C SER A 2 45.32 6.25 16.36
N PRO A 3 44.20 6.02 17.09
CA PRO A 3 43.76 4.67 17.38
C PRO A 3 43.40 3.98 16.07
N GLN A 4 44.09 2.89 15.73
CA GLN A 4 43.67 1.99 14.66
C GLN A 4 42.51 1.15 15.20
N THR A 5 41.29 1.50 14.81
CA THR A 5 40.12 0.67 15.09
C THR A 5 40.19 -0.57 14.19
N GLU A 6 40.52 -1.73 14.77
CA GLU A 6 40.49 -3.00 14.04
C GLU A 6 39.04 -3.38 13.70
N THR A 7 38.76 -3.51 12.41
CA THR A 7 37.44 -3.96 11.94
C THR A 7 37.34 -5.46 12.15
N LYS A 8 36.54 -5.90 13.13
CA LYS A 8 36.18 -7.31 13.33
C LYS A 8 35.19 -7.77 12.26
N ALA A 9 35.63 -7.84 11.02
CA ALA A 9 34.86 -8.46 9.95
C ALA A 9 35.04 -9.99 10.04
N SER A 10 33.96 -10.72 10.30
CA SER A 10 33.97 -12.18 10.20
C SER A 10 34.27 -12.62 8.76
N VAL A 11 34.91 -13.78 8.62
CA VAL A 11 35.34 -14.38 7.35
C VAL A 11 34.17 -14.40 6.36
N GLY A 12 34.17 -13.47 5.39
CA GLY A 12 33.12 -13.34 4.36
C GLY A 12 32.50 -11.95 4.22
N PHE A 13 32.54 -11.09 5.25
CA PHE A 13 32.01 -9.72 5.15
C PHE A 13 33.13 -8.73 4.84
N LYS A 14 33.08 -8.06 3.69
CA LYS A 14 34.00 -6.95 3.37
C LYS A 14 33.28 -5.63 3.54
N ALA A 15 33.78 -4.76 4.41
CA ALA A 15 33.27 -3.41 4.62
C ALA A 15 33.44 -2.54 3.35
N GLY A 16 32.56 -1.55 3.18
CA GLY A 16 32.53 -0.64 2.02
C GLY A 16 31.16 -0.59 1.34
N VAL A 17 30.96 0.41 0.48
CA VAL A 17 29.76 0.53 -0.37
C VAL A 17 29.86 -0.48 -1.51
N LYS A 18 28.77 -1.18 -1.81
CA LYS A 18 28.67 -2.18 -2.87
C LYS A 18 27.37 -1.97 -3.65
N ASP A 19 27.38 -2.38 -4.90
CA ASP A 19 26.20 -2.41 -5.76
C ASP A 19 25.13 -3.35 -5.18
N TYR A 20 23.87 -2.93 -5.21
CA TYR A 20 22.75 -3.71 -4.68
C TYR A 20 22.50 -4.98 -5.47
N LYS A 21 22.73 -4.96 -6.79
CA LYS A 21 22.52 -6.12 -7.66
C LYS A 21 23.32 -7.34 -7.23
N LEU A 22 24.44 -7.17 -6.52
CA LEU A 22 25.28 -8.29 -6.08
C LEU A 22 24.59 -9.20 -5.06
N THR A 23 23.65 -8.67 -4.29
CA THR A 23 22.98 -9.41 -3.21
C THR A 23 21.47 -9.44 -3.34
N TYR A 24 20.87 -8.45 -4.02
CA TYR A 24 19.42 -8.27 -4.10
C TYR A 24 18.84 -8.44 -5.51
N TYR A 25 19.66 -8.79 -6.51
CA TYR A 25 19.19 -9.22 -7.83
C TYR A 25 19.41 -10.72 -8.00
N THR A 26 18.33 -11.49 -7.87
CA THR A 26 18.35 -12.96 -7.93
C THR A 26 17.30 -13.45 -8.94
N PRO A 27 17.57 -13.35 -10.26
CA PRO A 27 16.58 -13.68 -11.29
C PRO A 27 16.18 -15.16 -11.30
N GLU A 28 16.99 -16.04 -10.70
CA GLU A 28 16.72 -17.47 -10.54
C GLU A 28 15.93 -17.80 -9.25
N TYR A 29 15.55 -16.80 -8.45
CA TYR A 29 14.79 -17.04 -7.22
C TYR A 29 13.41 -17.65 -7.53
N GLU A 30 13.16 -18.84 -7.01
CA GLU A 30 11.84 -19.47 -7.07
C GLU A 30 10.94 -18.89 -5.97
N THR A 31 9.88 -18.20 -6.39
CA THR A 31 8.92 -17.60 -5.46
C THR A 31 8.21 -18.66 -4.63
N LYS A 32 8.07 -18.42 -3.33
CA LYS A 32 7.30 -19.30 -2.44
C LYS A 32 5.87 -18.80 -2.32
N ASP A 33 4.95 -19.70 -1.97
CA ASP A 33 3.54 -19.34 -1.72
C ASP A 33 3.36 -18.46 -0.48
N THR A 34 4.37 -18.41 0.38
CA THR A 34 4.42 -17.58 1.59
C THR A 34 4.97 -16.18 1.35
N ASP A 35 5.49 -15.90 0.15
CA ASP A 35 6.15 -14.62 -0.13
C ASP A 35 5.11 -13.53 -0.43
N ILE A 36 5.35 -12.34 0.11
CA ILE A 36 4.70 -11.10 -0.35
C ILE A 36 5.43 -10.66 -1.62
N LEU A 37 4.69 -10.53 -2.73
CA LEU A 37 5.25 -10.04 -3.99
C LEU A 37 4.78 -8.62 -4.26
N ALA A 38 5.68 -7.76 -4.71
CA ALA A 38 5.39 -6.37 -5.04
C ALA A 38 5.80 -6.07 -6.49
N ALA A 39 4.86 -5.54 -7.28
CA ALA A 39 5.13 -5.10 -8.64
C ALA A 39 5.37 -3.59 -8.65
N PHE A 40 6.60 -3.17 -8.98
CA PHE A 40 6.95 -1.76 -9.08
C PHE A 40 7.15 -1.34 -10.54
N ARG A 41 6.54 -0.21 -10.92
CA ARG A 41 6.99 0.57 -12.07
C ARG A 41 8.14 1.46 -11.63
N VAL A 42 9.34 1.14 -12.10
CA VAL A 42 10.58 1.84 -11.75
C VAL A 42 11.01 2.74 -12.91
N THR A 43 11.34 4.00 -12.62
CA THR A 43 11.97 4.91 -13.57
C THR A 43 13.33 5.33 -13.01
N PRO A 44 14.43 4.72 -13.47
CA PRO A 44 15.78 5.08 -13.01
C PRO A 44 16.18 6.51 -13.43
N GLN A 45 17.19 7.06 -12.77
CA GLN A 45 17.92 8.23 -13.28
C GLN A 45 18.75 7.85 -14.52
N PRO A 46 19.09 8.82 -15.39
CA PRO A 46 20.02 8.58 -16.50
C PRO A 46 21.34 7.96 -16.00
N GLY A 47 21.80 6.90 -16.66
CA GLY A 47 23.03 6.20 -16.31
C GLY A 47 22.92 5.12 -15.22
N VAL A 48 21.75 4.96 -14.59
CA VAL A 48 21.50 3.88 -13.63
C VAL A 48 20.94 2.64 -14.35
N PRO A 49 21.59 1.47 -14.26
CA PRO A 49 21.07 0.23 -14.83
C PRO A 49 19.73 -0.19 -14.20
N PRO A 50 18.78 -0.74 -14.98
CA PRO A 50 17.48 -1.18 -14.45
C PRO A 50 17.57 -2.22 -13.32
N GLU A 51 18.51 -3.17 -13.42
CA GLU A 51 18.70 -4.25 -12.44
C GLU A 51 19.19 -3.68 -11.11
N GLU A 52 20.09 -2.69 -11.16
CA GLU A 52 20.59 -1.98 -9.98
C GLU A 52 19.48 -1.15 -9.34
N ALA A 53 18.67 -0.47 -10.15
CA ALA A 53 17.50 0.26 -9.69
C ALA A 53 16.48 -0.66 -9.01
N GLY A 54 16.19 -1.83 -9.59
CA GLY A 54 15.30 -2.84 -9.00
C GLY A 54 15.87 -3.43 -7.71
N ALA A 55 17.16 -3.78 -7.70
CA ALA A 55 17.84 -4.31 -6.53
C ALA A 55 17.91 -3.30 -5.39
N ALA A 56 18.08 -2.00 -5.69
CA ALA A 56 18.02 -0.94 -4.70
C ALA A 56 16.64 -0.84 -4.03
N VAL A 57 15.55 -0.96 -4.82
CA VAL A 57 14.18 -1.02 -4.26
C VAL A 57 14.02 -2.23 -3.35
N ALA A 58 14.47 -3.41 -3.78
CA ALA A 58 14.38 -4.65 -3.00
C ALA A 58 15.19 -4.56 -1.70
N ALA A 59 16.41 -4.03 -1.76
CA ALA A 59 17.29 -3.87 -0.60
C ALA A 59 16.68 -2.91 0.43
N GLU A 60 16.39 -1.67 0.04
CA GLU A 60 15.97 -0.61 0.96
C GLU A 60 14.55 -0.79 1.53
N SER A 61 13.75 -1.69 0.94
CA SER A 61 12.45 -2.10 1.50
C SER A 61 12.50 -3.38 2.35
N SER A 62 13.68 -4.01 2.48
CA SER A 62 13.88 -5.22 3.27
C SER A 62 14.97 -5.05 4.34
N THR A 63 16.24 -5.25 3.98
CA THR A 63 17.39 -5.30 4.91
C THR A 63 18.55 -4.37 4.52
N GLY A 64 18.35 -3.51 3.52
CA GLY A 64 19.25 -2.41 3.13
C GLY A 64 19.32 -1.30 4.19
N ASN A 65 20.26 -0.37 4.02
CA ASN A 65 20.60 0.63 5.04
C ASN A 65 20.77 2.06 4.48
N VAL A 66 20.69 2.26 3.16
CA VAL A 66 20.87 3.58 2.56
C VAL A 66 19.53 4.15 2.12
N PHE A 67 18.86 4.80 3.08
CA PHE A 67 17.69 5.63 2.85
C PHE A 67 18.03 6.80 1.91
N GLY A 68 17.93 6.58 0.60
CA GLY A 68 18.18 7.60 -0.39
C GLY A 68 18.04 7.09 -1.81
N PHE A 69 16.80 7.04 -2.32
CA PHE A 69 16.47 6.75 -3.73
C PHE A 69 16.94 7.84 -4.71
N LYS A 70 18.15 8.39 -4.56
CA LYS A 70 18.75 9.29 -5.56
C LYS A 70 18.96 8.60 -6.91
N ALA A 71 19.02 7.27 -6.92
CA ALA A 71 19.13 6.45 -8.12
C ALA A 71 17.83 6.40 -8.96
N LEU A 72 16.69 6.80 -8.39
CA LEU A 72 15.38 6.76 -9.06
C LEU A 72 14.86 8.16 -9.32
N ARG A 73 14.21 8.34 -10.47
CA ARG A 73 13.46 9.55 -10.82
C ARG A 73 12.00 9.43 -10.42
N ALA A 74 11.41 8.24 -10.57
CA ALA A 74 10.05 7.95 -10.14
C ALA A 74 9.90 6.47 -9.76
N LEU A 75 9.02 6.20 -8.80
CA LEU A 75 8.69 4.86 -8.34
C LEU A 75 7.19 4.78 -8.07
N ARG A 76 6.53 3.74 -8.58
CA ARG A 76 5.11 3.48 -8.31
C ARG A 76 4.91 2.01 -8.01
N LEU A 77 4.27 1.72 -6.88
CA LEU A 77 3.74 0.39 -6.57
C LEU A 77 2.46 0.19 -7.40
N GLU A 78 2.46 -0.81 -8.27
CA GLU A 78 1.32 -1.15 -9.14
C GLU A 78 0.45 -2.25 -8.52
N ASP A 79 1.06 -3.25 -7.88
CA ASP A 79 0.31 -4.37 -7.28
C ASP A 79 1.07 -5.05 -6.14
N LEU A 80 0.31 -5.74 -5.27
CA LEU A 80 0.80 -6.57 -4.18
C LEU A 80 0.08 -7.93 -4.16
N ARG A 81 0.85 -9.02 -4.26
CA ARG A 81 0.36 -10.36 -3.93
C ARG A 81 0.55 -10.60 -2.43
N ILE A 82 -0.56 -10.62 -1.69
CA ILE A 82 -0.55 -10.96 -0.26
C ILE A 82 -0.83 -12.46 -0.08
N PRO A 83 0.06 -13.23 0.55
CA PRO A 83 -0.12 -14.67 0.69
C PRO A 83 -1.25 -15.01 1.69
N PRO A 84 -1.96 -16.14 1.52
CA PRO A 84 -3.06 -16.53 2.40
C PRO A 84 -2.66 -16.59 3.88
N ALA A 85 -1.46 -17.10 4.18
CA ALA A 85 -0.94 -17.19 5.54
C ALA A 85 -0.85 -15.81 6.23
N TYR A 86 -0.50 -14.76 5.49
CA TYR A 86 -0.46 -13.39 6.02
C TYR A 86 -1.86 -12.77 6.09
N SER A 87 -2.66 -12.90 5.02
CA SER A 87 -4.02 -12.33 4.97
C SER A 87 -4.93 -12.84 6.09
N LYS A 88 -4.78 -14.11 6.50
CA LYS A 88 -5.55 -14.73 7.59
C LYS A 88 -5.23 -14.19 8.98
N THR A 89 -4.18 -13.39 9.13
CA THR A 89 -3.87 -12.70 10.39
C THR A 89 -4.73 -11.43 10.58
N PHE A 90 -5.45 -11.00 9.54
CA PHE A 90 -6.33 -9.83 9.56
C PHE A 90 -7.79 -10.25 9.65
N GLN A 91 -8.61 -9.45 10.35
CA GLN A 91 -10.05 -9.70 10.48
C GLN A 91 -10.81 -9.52 9.16
N GLY A 92 -10.33 -8.65 8.27
CA GLY A 92 -11.07 -8.23 7.08
C GLY A 92 -12.30 -7.37 7.40
N PRO A 93 -13.21 -7.18 6.43
CA PRO A 93 -14.42 -6.39 6.63
C PRO A 93 -15.36 -7.03 7.67
N PRO A 94 -15.89 -6.27 8.64
CA PRO A 94 -16.70 -6.83 9.73
C PRO A 94 -18.05 -7.43 9.28
N HIS A 95 -18.62 -6.94 8.17
CA HIS A 95 -19.95 -7.38 7.70
C HIS A 95 -19.94 -7.92 6.26
N GLY A 96 -19.01 -7.46 5.42
CA GLY A 96 -18.94 -7.87 4.01
C GLY A 96 -20.18 -7.52 3.20
N ILE A 97 -20.11 -7.72 1.87
CA ILE A 97 -21.20 -7.33 0.96
C ILE A 97 -22.49 -8.09 1.26
N GLN A 98 -22.39 -9.41 1.51
CA GLN A 98 -23.59 -10.24 1.69
C GLN A 98 -24.35 -9.86 2.96
N SER A 99 -23.68 -9.80 4.12
CA SER A 99 -24.42 -9.49 5.36
C SER A 99 -24.92 -8.05 5.40
N GLU A 100 -24.26 -7.10 4.73
CA GLU A 100 -24.83 -5.77 4.52
C GLU A 100 -26.13 -5.81 3.70
N ARG A 101 -26.18 -6.60 2.62
CA ARG A 101 -27.41 -6.78 1.83
C ARG A 101 -28.53 -7.45 2.62
N ASP A 102 -28.18 -8.46 3.42
CA ASP A 102 -29.12 -9.18 4.27
C ASP A 102 -29.73 -8.26 5.33
N LYS A 103 -28.91 -7.44 5.99
CA LYS A 103 -29.35 -6.44 6.97
C LYS A 103 -30.29 -5.38 6.38
N LEU A 104 -30.11 -5.04 5.10
CA LEU A 104 -30.90 -4.02 4.41
C LEU A 104 -32.10 -4.58 3.66
N ASN A 105 -32.18 -5.90 3.50
CA ASN A 105 -33.16 -6.59 2.66
C ASN A 105 -33.24 -6.02 1.23
N LYS A 106 -32.08 -5.78 0.60
CA LYS A 106 -31.96 -5.15 -0.73
C LYS A 106 -31.01 -5.92 -1.65
N TYR A 107 -31.57 -6.55 -2.69
CA TYR A 107 -30.87 -7.44 -3.60
C TYR A 107 -31.10 -7.06 -5.07
N GLY A 108 -30.30 -7.63 -5.97
CA GLY A 108 -30.47 -7.50 -7.42
C GLY A 108 -30.22 -6.10 -8.01
N ARG A 109 -29.85 -5.11 -7.17
CA ARG A 109 -29.52 -3.76 -7.61
C ARG A 109 -28.36 -3.15 -6.81
N PRO A 110 -27.68 -2.12 -7.37
CA PRO A 110 -26.79 -1.25 -6.61
C PRO A 110 -27.52 -0.56 -5.46
N LEU A 111 -26.79 -0.29 -4.37
CA LEU A 111 -27.27 0.56 -3.28
C LEU A 111 -27.06 2.02 -3.68
N LEU A 112 -28.10 2.83 -3.54
CA LEU A 112 -28.11 4.24 -3.90
C LEU A 112 -27.87 5.09 -2.66
N GLY A 113 -26.97 6.07 -2.76
CA GLY A 113 -26.80 7.04 -1.69
C GLY A 113 -26.30 8.38 -2.19
N CYS A 114 -26.47 9.40 -1.37
CA CYS A 114 -26.01 10.75 -1.69
C CYS A 114 -25.22 11.38 -0.55
N THR A 115 -24.37 12.33 -0.91
CA THR A 115 -23.72 13.21 0.07
C THR A 115 -24.54 14.48 0.21
N ILE A 116 -24.94 14.84 1.42
CA ILE A 116 -25.74 16.04 1.67
C ILE A 116 -24.95 17.31 1.31
N LYS A 117 -25.65 18.28 0.72
CA LYS A 117 -25.09 19.58 0.28
C LYS A 117 -25.86 20.73 0.94
N PRO A 118 -25.21 21.90 1.14
CA PRO A 118 -23.80 22.23 0.89
C PRO A 118 -22.82 21.46 1.80
N LYS A 119 -21.52 21.47 1.46
CA LYS A 119 -20.47 20.72 2.20
C LYS A 119 -20.40 21.10 3.68
N LEU A 120 -20.56 22.38 3.99
CA LEU A 120 -20.55 22.94 5.34
C LEU A 120 -21.67 23.98 5.49
N GLY A 121 -22.01 24.31 6.73
CA GLY A 121 -22.89 25.43 7.06
C GLY A 121 -24.37 25.07 7.21
N LEU A 122 -24.76 23.80 7.02
CA LEU A 122 -26.09 23.36 7.41
C LEU A 122 -26.18 23.21 8.93
N SER A 123 -27.23 23.76 9.53
CA SER A 123 -27.62 23.42 10.89
C SER A 123 -28.07 21.96 10.97
N ALA A 124 -27.96 21.33 12.14
CA ALA A 124 -28.39 19.93 12.34
C ALA A 124 -29.85 19.70 11.92
N LYS A 125 -30.73 20.69 12.17
CA LYS A 125 -32.14 20.63 11.75
C LYS A 125 -32.31 20.58 10.24
N ASN A 126 -31.61 21.44 9.50
CA ASN A 126 -31.70 21.47 8.04
C ASN A 126 -30.99 20.26 7.41
N TYR A 127 -29.92 19.78 8.04
CA TYR A 127 -29.25 18.54 7.65
C TYR A 127 -30.17 17.33 7.78
N GLY A 128 -30.87 17.20 8.91
CA GLY A 128 -31.85 16.14 9.14
C GLY A 128 -33.02 16.19 8.14
N ARG A 129 -33.51 17.40 7.82
CA ARG A 129 -34.53 17.57 6.77
C ARG A 129 -34.03 17.10 5.41
N ALA A 130 -32.81 17.47 5.02
CA ALA A 130 -32.22 17.04 3.76
C ALA A 130 -32.06 15.50 3.70
N CYS A 131 -31.62 14.88 4.81
CA CYS A 131 -31.53 13.43 4.91
C CYS A 131 -32.90 12.76 4.74
N TYR A 132 -33.91 13.28 5.42
CA TYR A 132 -35.27 12.76 5.36
C TYR A 132 -35.83 12.76 3.93
N GLU A 133 -35.75 13.89 3.22
CA GLU A 133 -36.26 13.99 1.84
C GLU A 133 -35.52 13.04 0.90
N CYS A 134 -34.20 12.90 1.06
CA CYS A 134 -33.38 11.99 0.26
C CYS A 134 -33.80 10.52 0.45
N LEU A 135 -33.95 10.09 1.71
CA LEU A 135 -34.32 8.70 2.03
C LEU A 135 -35.76 8.39 1.61
N ARG A 136 -36.68 9.32 1.87
CA ARG A 136 -38.08 9.18 1.45
C ARG A 136 -38.22 9.18 -0.07
N GLY A 137 -37.36 9.91 -0.77
CA GLY A 137 -37.28 9.93 -2.24
C GLY A 137 -36.75 8.65 -2.87
N GLY A 138 -36.34 7.65 -2.08
CA GLY A 138 -35.96 6.32 -2.56
C GLY A 138 -34.46 6.01 -2.50
N LEU A 139 -33.64 6.88 -1.91
CA LEU A 139 -32.24 6.55 -1.63
C LEU A 139 -32.12 5.57 -0.46
N ASP A 140 -31.12 4.69 -0.52
CA ASP A 140 -30.85 3.73 0.55
C ASP A 140 -30.07 4.36 1.70
N PHE A 141 -29.19 5.33 1.38
CA PHE A 141 -28.32 5.99 2.34
C PHE A 141 -28.12 7.48 2.05
N THR A 142 -27.81 8.20 3.12
CA THR A 142 -27.25 9.55 3.07
C THR A 142 -25.93 9.54 3.81
N LYS A 143 -24.98 10.37 3.37
CA LYS A 143 -23.63 10.42 3.95
C LYS A 143 -23.24 11.85 4.30
N GLU A 144 -22.58 11.99 5.46
CA GLU A 144 -21.87 13.20 5.87
C GLU A 144 -20.59 13.44 5.06
N MET A 145 -20.28 14.71 4.79
CA MET A 145 -18.98 15.05 4.23
C MET A 145 -17.92 14.85 5.30
N LYS A 146 -16.85 14.12 4.97
CA LYS A 146 -15.63 14.13 5.78
C LYS A 146 -14.97 15.51 5.60
N MET A 147 -14.55 16.14 6.70
CA MET A 147 -13.77 17.38 6.66
C MET A 147 -12.47 17.16 5.90
#